data_AF-W2VZL7-F1
#
_entry.id   AF-W2VZL7-F1
#
_cell.length_a   1.000
_cell.length_b   1.000
_cell.length_c   1.000
_cell.angle_alpha   90.00
_cell.angle_beta   90.00
_cell.angle_gamma   90.00
#
_symmetry.space_group_name_H-M   'P 1'
#
loop_
_entity.id
_entity.type
_entity.pdbx_description
1 polymer ?
#
loop_
_entity_poly.entity_id
_entity_poly.type
_entity_poly.pdbx_seq_one_letter_code
_entity_poly.pdbx_strand_id
1 'polypeptide(L)' 'MQTYLVVEICKLDNGSTLLREPHLTRKTTSF' A
#
# COMPACT_ATOMS: atom_id res chain seq x y z
N MET A 1 7.54 -11.54 12.66
CA MET A 1 7.48 -10.07 12.55
C MET A 1 8.16 -9.67 11.26
N GLN A 2 7.41 -9.20 10.26
CA GLN A 2 7.97 -8.83 8.95
C GLN A 2 7.55 -7.40 8.61
N THR A 3 8.48 -6.64 8.02
CA THR A 3 8.24 -5.28 7.54
C THR A 3 8.05 -5.32 6.03
N TYR A 4 7.07 -4.58 5.53
CA TYR A 4 6.66 -4.54 4.14
C TYR A 4 6.70 -3.10 3.65
N LEU A 5 7.22 -2.89 2.43
CA LEU A 5 6.99 -1.66 1.69
C LEU A 5 5.64 -1.76 1.00
N VAL A 6 4.70 -0.89 1.39
CA VAL A 6 3.36 -0.84 0.83
C VAL A 6 3.32 0.24 -0.24
N VAL A 7 2.85 -0.14 -1.43
CA VAL A 7 2.60 0.77 -2.55
C VAL A 7 1.13 0.63 -2.92
N GLU A 8 0.37 1.73 -2.85
CA GLU A 8 -1.05 1.75 -3.16
C GLU A 8 -1.32 2.54 -4.44
N ILE A 9 -2.13 1.96 -5.32
CA ILE A 9 -2.58 2.58 -6.56
C ILE A 9 -4.10 2.70 -6.48
N CYS A 10 -4.61 3.93 -6.45
CA CYS A 10 -6.03 4.21 -6.43
C CYS A 10 -6.50 4.59 -7.83
N LYS A 11 -7.53 3.91 -8.35
CA LYS A 11 -8.25 4.35 -9.54
C LYS A 11 -9.37 5.29 -9.11
N LEU A 12 -9.42 6.48 -9.67
CA LEU A 12 -10.47 7.46 -9.41
C LEU A 12 -11.61 7.27 -10.41
N ASP A 13 -12.82 7.68 -10.02
CA ASP A 13 -14.03 7.52 -10.85
C ASP A 13 -13.95 8.27 -12.20
N ASN A 14 -13.12 9.31 -12.27
CA ASN A 14 -12.83 10.04 -13.50
C ASN A 14 -11.85 9.32 -14.44
N GLY A 15 -11.47 8.08 -14.14
CA GLY A 15 -10.55 7.26 -14.92
C GLY A 15 -9.06 7.56 -14.69
N SER A 16 -8.73 8.55 -13.85
CA SER A 16 -7.33 8.83 -13.49
C SER A 16 -6.80 7.83 -12.46
N THR A 17 -5.47 7.68 -12.42
CA THR A 17 -4.78 6.82 -11.47
C THR A 17 -3.94 7.67 -10.54
N LEU A 18 -4.16 7.53 -9.24
CA LEU A 18 -3.39 8.17 -8.19
C LEU A 18 -2.42 7.15 -7.58
N LEU A 19 -1.13 7.42 -7.67
CA LEU A 19 -0.12 6.68 -6.92
C LEU A 19 0.04 7.34 -5.55
N ARG A 20 -0.20 6.57 -4.48
CA ARG A 20 0.05 7.05 -3.11
C ARG A 20 1.53 6.94 -2.79
N GLU A 21 1.98 7.81 -1.88
CA GLU A 21 3.34 7.73 -1.36
C GLU A 21 3.58 6.37 -0.67
N PRO A 22 4.64 5.64 -1.05
CA PRO A 22 4.98 4.37 -0.42
C PRO A 22 5.26 4.54 1.07
N HIS A 23 4.83 3.58 1.88
CA HIS A 23 5.08 3.59 3.32
C HIS A 23 5.45 2.20 3.84
N LEU A 24 6.25 2.17 4.91
CA LEU A 24 6.66 0.92 5.56
C LEU A 24 5.61 0.52 6.61
N THR A 25 5.10 -0.71 6.49
CA THR A 25 4.17 -1.29 7.46
C THR A 25 4.76 -2.56 8.05
N ARG A 26 4.60 -2.76 9.36
CA ARG A 26 4.98 -4.00 10.04
C ARG A 26 3.75 -4.86 10.25
N LYS A 27 3.74 -6.10 9.74
CA LYS A 27 2.70 -7.08 10.07
C LYS A 27 3.26 -8.18 10.96
N THR A 28 2.50 -8.52 11.98
CA THR A 28 2.72 -9.73 12.78
C THR A 28 2.06 -10.88 12.03
N THR A 29 2.87 -11.72 11.38
CA THR A 29 2.43 -13.02 10.90
C THR A 29 2.15 -13.89 12.13
N SER A 30 0.89 -13.98 12.56
CA SER A 30 0.45 -15.03 13.48
C SER A 30 0.23 -16.29 12.66
N PHE A 31 0.90 -17.38 13.03
CA PHE A 31 0.55 -18.72 12.56
C PHE A 31 -0.56 -19.29 13.44
#